data_AF-A0A7X2PCS3-F1
#
_entry.id   AF-A0A7X2PCS3-F1
#
_cell.length_a   1.000
_cell.length_b   1.000
_cell.length_c   1.000
_cell.angle_alpha   90.00
_cell.angle_beta   90.00
_cell.angle_gamma   90.00
#
_symmetry.space_group_name_H-M   'P 1'
#
loop_
_entity.id
_entity.type
_entity.pdbx_description
1 polymer ?
#
loop_
_entity_poly.entity_id
_entity_poly.type
_entity_poly.pdbx_seq_one_letter_code
_entity_poly.pdbx_strand_id
1 'polypeptide(L)'
;MTLKTFFDDIFYPASEVELNKLISFENSGNSKVIIIPHAGLENINQAYNIAFSAIKRAKRYVFIAPMHNGKYPDSESSLFTISSCQINGVNCESVNNLTADDSILEEEYTLELATLFISKLDSSSILLPIFTALEFSDEIKKLKSLIRSLDDGDTSFIISANFSEETNNEKAKEMAKTLIQSLNEQKPLVDDEKKGIISGCGIKILEAFRNLYSSFIVFGIQDGSNFTNNIEEIKGNIIHLAGAFND
;
A
#
# COMPACT_ATOMS: atom_id res chain seq x y z
N MET A 1 0.59 -16.57 22.78
CA MET A 1 1.20 -17.00 21.50
C MET A 1 2.16 -15.90 21.12
N THR A 2 3.45 -16.21 20.97
CA THR A 2 4.52 -15.20 20.84
C THR A 2 4.44 -14.56 19.45
N LEU A 3 4.41 -13.23 19.39
CA LEU A 3 4.37 -12.44 18.15
C LEU A 3 5.61 -12.76 17.31
N LYS A 4 5.41 -13.14 16.04
CA LYS A 4 6.50 -13.24 15.07
C LYS A 4 6.57 -11.91 14.33
N THR A 5 7.33 -10.97 14.89
CA THR A 5 7.75 -9.76 14.19
C THR A 5 9.04 -10.07 13.45
N PHE A 6 9.17 -9.62 12.20
CA PHE A 6 10.31 -10.00 11.35
C PHE A 6 11.30 -8.86 11.16
N PHE A 7 10.87 -7.62 11.40
CA PHE A 7 11.59 -6.42 10.97
C PHE A 7 11.79 -5.35 12.05
N ASP A 8 11.55 -5.70 13.32
CA ASP A 8 11.81 -4.84 14.46
C ASP A 8 13.27 -4.34 14.44
N ASP A 9 13.48 -3.05 14.73
CA ASP A 9 14.75 -2.32 14.67
C ASP A 9 15.42 -2.24 13.28
N ILE A 10 14.75 -2.70 12.22
CA ILE A 10 15.17 -2.54 10.82
C ILE A 10 14.33 -1.48 10.12
N PHE A 11 13.00 -1.62 10.16
CA PHE A 11 12.07 -0.70 9.47
C PHE A 11 11.19 0.12 10.41
N TYR A 12 11.20 -0.18 11.71
CA TYR A 12 10.50 0.58 12.75
C TYR A 12 11.06 0.21 14.14
N PRO A 13 10.88 1.06 15.16
CA PRO A 13 11.43 0.80 16.49
C PRO A 13 10.81 -0.46 17.13
N ALA A 14 11.62 -1.33 17.74
CA ALA A 14 11.14 -2.46 18.54
C ALA A 14 10.40 -2.03 19.82
N SER A 15 10.65 -0.81 20.30
CA SER A 15 10.01 -0.26 21.48
C SER A 15 8.55 0.09 21.21
N GLU A 16 7.62 -0.63 21.83
CA GLU A 16 6.18 -0.34 21.76
C GLU A 16 5.85 1.12 22.13
N VAL A 17 6.60 1.70 23.08
CA VAL A 17 6.43 3.10 23.49
C VAL A 17 6.84 4.07 22.38
N GLU A 18 7.93 3.79 21.66
CA GLU A 18 8.38 4.62 20.54
C GLU A 18 7.47 4.46 19.32
N LEU A 19 7.05 3.22 19.05
CA LEU A 19 6.12 2.91 17.99
C LEU A 19 4.77 3.61 18.18
N ASN A 20 4.22 3.59 19.39
CA ASN A 20 2.99 4.31 19.73
C ASN A 20 3.12 5.83 19.63
N LYS A 21 4.34 6.40 19.74
CA LYS A 21 4.56 7.83 19.51
C LYS A 21 4.57 8.16 18.01
N LEU A 22 5.05 7.25 17.17
CA LEU A 22 5.05 7.43 15.72
C LEU A 22 3.62 7.31 15.16
N ILE A 23 2.84 6.35 15.64
CA ILE A 23 1.46 6.11 15.24
C ILE A 23 0.52 7.03 16.04
N SER A 24 0.27 8.22 15.51
CA SER A 24 -0.40 9.33 16.22
C SER A 24 -1.66 9.87 15.52
N PHE A 25 -2.13 9.20 14.47
CA PHE A 25 -3.28 9.66 13.70
C PHE A 25 -4.61 9.58 14.47
N GLU A 26 -5.49 10.54 14.17
CA GLU A 26 -6.91 10.45 14.52
C GLU A 26 -7.72 10.11 13.26
N ASN A 27 -8.44 8.99 13.31
CA ASN A 27 -9.25 8.55 12.18
C ASN A 27 -10.56 9.34 12.08
N SER A 28 -10.71 10.08 10.98
CA SER A 28 -11.87 10.95 10.71
C SER A 28 -12.38 10.85 9.27
N GLY A 29 -11.64 10.19 8.38
CA GLY A 29 -12.01 10.04 6.99
C GLY A 29 -12.97 8.89 6.70
N ASN A 30 -13.39 8.80 5.44
CA ASN A 30 -14.34 7.81 4.95
C ASN A 30 -13.90 7.19 3.62
N SER A 31 -12.60 7.19 3.34
CA SER A 31 -12.06 6.67 2.09
C SER A 31 -11.94 5.16 2.11
N LYS A 32 -12.56 4.50 1.14
CA LYS A 32 -12.46 3.05 0.99
C LYS A 32 -11.07 2.57 0.55
N VAL A 33 -10.28 3.43 -0.09
CA VAL A 33 -8.97 3.06 -0.62
C VAL A 33 -7.94 4.07 -0.15
N ILE A 34 -6.83 3.57 0.38
CA ILE A 34 -5.62 4.34 0.62
C ILE A 34 -4.45 3.68 -0.08
N ILE A 35 -3.45 4.49 -0.39
CA ILE A 35 -2.17 4.03 -0.91
C ILE A 35 -1.11 4.43 0.12
N ILE A 36 -0.23 3.48 0.46
CA ILE A 36 0.87 3.67 1.40
C ILE A 36 2.19 3.30 0.72
N PRO A 37 3.27 4.07 0.96
CA PRO A 37 4.59 3.72 0.43
C PRO A 37 5.23 2.56 1.21
N HIS A 38 6.28 1.97 0.64
CA HIS A 38 7.15 1.01 1.32
C HIS A 38 8.58 1.56 1.41
N ALA A 39 8.89 2.19 2.53
CA ALA A 39 10.23 2.56 2.99
C ALA A 39 10.30 2.39 4.52
N GLY A 40 11.45 2.66 5.15
CA GLY A 40 11.53 2.68 6.62
C GLY A 40 10.53 3.66 7.24
N LEU A 41 9.88 3.28 8.34
CA LEU A 41 8.79 4.04 8.97
C LEU A 41 9.25 5.46 9.33
N GLU A 42 10.50 5.66 9.74
CA GLU A 42 11.09 6.96 10.03
C GLU A 42 10.97 7.95 8.86
N ASN A 43 10.95 7.45 7.62
CA ASN A 43 10.87 8.25 6.40
C ASN A 43 9.42 8.49 5.94
N ILE A 44 8.50 7.57 6.27
CA ILE A 44 7.12 7.57 5.74
C ILE A 44 6.05 7.70 6.81
N ASN A 45 6.43 7.91 8.08
CA ASN A 45 5.50 7.97 9.21
C ASN A 45 4.38 8.98 8.97
N GLN A 46 4.70 10.16 8.45
CA GLN A 46 3.68 11.18 8.16
C GLN A 46 2.71 10.71 7.08
N ALA A 47 3.20 10.11 6.00
CA ALA A 47 2.35 9.58 4.94
C ALA A 47 1.41 8.49 5.46
N TYR A 48 1.90 7.59 6.32
CA TYR A 48 1.06 6.57 6.98
C TYR A 48 0.01 7.20 7.88
N ASN A 49 0.39 8.12 8.77
CA ASN A 49 -0.58 8.77 9.67
C ASN A 49 -1.68 9.49 8.89
N ILE A 50 -1.34 10.19 7.80
CA ILE A 50 -2.34 10.85 6.97
C ILE A 50 -3.22 9.80 6.25
N ALA A 51 -2.62 8.76 5.65
CA ALA A 51 -3.39 7.70 5.00
C ALA A 51 -4.38 7.02 5.95
N PHE A 52 -3.93 6.59 7.12
CA PHE A 52 -4.78 5.94 8.11
C PHE A 52 -5.75 6.89 8.84
N SER A 53 -5.47 8.21 8.87
CA SER A 53 -6.49 9.19 9.30
C SER A 53 -7.67 9.27 8.33
N ALA A 54 -7.42 9.01 7.04
CA ALA A 54 -8.37 9.21 5.96
C ALA A 54 -9.18 7.94 5.59
N ILE A 55 -8.65 6.75 5.91
CA ILE A 55 -9.30 5.48 5.59
C ILE A 55 -10.61 5.28 6.36
N LYS A 56 -11.62 4.72 5.69
CA LYS A 56 -12.87 4.29 6.32
C LYS A 56 -12.60 3.10 7.25
N ARG A 57 -13.15 3.14 8.47
CA ARG A 57 -13.21 1.97 9.36
C ARG A 57 -14.02 0.84 8.73
N ALA A 58 -13.50 -0.37 8.79
CA ALA A 58 -14.05 -1.54 8.11
C ALA A 58 -13.82 -2.79 8.96
N LYS A 59 -14.75 -3.76 8.91
CA LYS A 59 -14.50 -5.09 9.51
C LYS A 59 -13.37 -5.83 8.81
N ARG A 60 -13.18 -5.58 7.51
CA ARG A 60 -12.11 -6.18 6.71
C ARG A 60 -11.24 -5.09 6.07
N TYR A 61 -9.94 -5.24 6.22
CA TYR A 61 -8.95 -4.52 5.43
C TYR A 61 -8.33 -5.49 4.43
N VAL A 62 -8.29 -5.11 3.16
CA VAL A 62 -7.58 -5.86 2.12
C VAL A 62 -6.29 -5.13 1.83
N PHE A 63 -5.16 -5.73 2.20
CA PHE A 63 -3.84 -5.19 1.92
C PHE A 63 -3.34 -5.77 0.60
N ILE A 64 -2.90 -4.94 -0.35
CA ILE A 64 -2.47 -5.38 -1.67
C ILE A 64 -1.08 -4.82 -1.97
N ALA A 65 -0.11 -5.70 -2.22
CA ALA A 65 1.28 -5.32 -2.48
C ALA A 65 1.88 -6.05 -3.70
N PRO A 66 2.81 -5.42 -4.43
CA PRO A 66 3.60 -6.12 -5.44
C PRO A 66 4.66 -7.01 -4.79
N MET A 67 5.05 -8.11 -5.46
CA MET A 67 6.20 -8.92 -5.04
C MET A 67 7.48 -8.41 -5.72
N HIS A 68 8.55 -8.20 -4.94
CA HIS A 68 9.77 -7.54 -5.42
C HIS A 68 10.93 -8.48 -5.80
N ASN A 69 11.13 -9.60 -5.09
CA ASN A 69 12.38 -10.37 -5.21
C ASN A 69 12.32 -11.56 -6.17
N GLY A 70 11.29 -11.66 -7.01
CA GLY A 70 11.15 -12.77 -7.96
C GLY A 70 11.01 -14.15 -7.32
N LYS A 71 10.94 -14.24 -5.98
CA LYS A 71 10.59 -15.45 -5.25
C LYS A 71 9.09 -15.63 -5.28
N TYR A 72 8.58 -15.92 -6.47
CA TYR A 72 7.20 -16.34 -6.62
C TYR A 72 7.07 -17.75 -6.07
N PRO A 73 6.00 -18.07 -5.32
CA PRO A 73 5.65 -19.45 -5.05
C PRO A 73 5.60 -20.21 -6.38
N ASP A 74 6.09 -21.44 -6.42
CA ASP A 74 6.04 -22.33 -7.59
C ASP A 74 4.57 -22.61 -7.97
N SER A 75 3.95 -21.70 -8.71
CA SER A 75 2.52 -21.64 -8.95
C SER A 75 2.21 -20.85 -10.22
N GLU A 76 1.20 -21.29 -10.98
CA GLU A 76 0.67 -20.55 -12.14
C GLU A 76 -0.19 -19.34 -11.76
N SER A 77 -0.47 -19.14 -10.47
CA SER A 77 -1.16 -17.95 -9.96
C SER A 77 -0.25 -16.72 -9.95
N SER A 78 -0.79 -15.55 -10.27
CA SER A 78 -0.16 -14.23 -10.06
C SER A 78 -0.71 -13.49 -8.85
N LEU A 79 -1.56 -14.15 -8.06
CA LEU A 79 -2.16 -13.64 -6.84
C LEU A 79 -1.89 -14.63 -5.70
N PHE A 80 -1.51 -14.10 -4.53
CA PHE A 80 -1.12 -14.90 -3.37
C PHE A 80 -1.64 -14.27 -2.09
N THR A 81 -1.83 -15.07 -1.05
CA THR A 81 -2.11 -14.60 0.32
C THR A 81 -1.49 -15.58 1.31
N ILE A 82 -1.53 -15.24 2.60
CA ILE A 82 -0.94 -16.03 3.67
C ILE A 82 -2.04 -16.82 4.37
N SER A 83 -1.74 -18.08 4.64
CA SER A 83 -2.62 -18.96 5.40
C SER A 83 -2.48 -18.62 6.89
N SER A 84 -3.42 -17.83 7.43
CA SER A 84 -3.52 -17.47 8.86
C SER A 84 -2.26 -16.89 9.51
N CYS A 85 -2.27 -15.58 9.78
CA CYS A 85 -1.32 -14.93 10.69
C CYS A 85 -2.07 -14.13 11.77
N GLN A 86 -1.40 -13.80 12.87
CA GLN A 86 -1.88 -12.79 13.81
C GLN A 86 -0.72 -11.84 14.13
N ILE A 87 -0.81 -10.60 13.66
CA ILE A 87 0.23 -9.58 13.83
C ILE A 87 -0.39 -8.41 14.59
N ASN A 88 0.18 -8.05 15.75
CA ASN A 88 -0.30 -6.96 16.61
C ASN A 88 -1.80 -7.04 16.93
N GLY A 89 -2.31 -8.25 17.18
CA GLY A 89 -3.71 -8.51 17.52
C GLY A 89 -4.67 -8.60 16.31
N VAL A 90 -4.24 -8.21 15.11
CA VAL A 90 -5.02 -8.28 13.87
C VAL A 90 -4.90 -9.68 13.27
N ASN A 91 -6.04 -10.32 12.99
CA ASN A 91 -6.07 -11.65 12.37
C ASN A 91 -5.98 -11.55 10.85
N CYS A 92 -5.14 -12.38 10.24
CA CYS A 92 -5.06 -12.52 8.79
C CYS A 92 -5.93 -13.69 8.29
N GLU A 93 -6.64 -13.48 7.19
CA GLU A 93 -7.37 -14.55 6.49
C GLU A 93 -6.88 -14.73 5.05
N SER A 94 -7.12 -15.90 4.46
CA SER A 94 -6.88 -16.16 3.04
C SER A 94 -8.21 -16.18 2.26
N VAL A 95 -8.13 -15.89 0.95
CA VAL A 95 -9.29 -15.94 0.05
C VAL A 95 -9.04 -16.95 -1.08
N ASN A 96 -10.06 -17.72 -1.46
CA ASN A 96 -10.07 -18.56 -2.66
C ASN A 96 -8.90 -19.55 -2.80
N ASN A 97 -8.38 -20.12 -1.70
CA ASN A 97 -7.21 -21.00 -1.70
C ASN A 97 -5.95 -20.37 -2.35
N LEU A 98 -5.91 -19.05 -2.48
CA LEU A 98 -4.67 -18.36 -2.71
C LEU A 98 -3.86 -18.61 -1.43
N THR A 99 -2.75 -19.32 -1.50
CA THR A 99 -1.90 -19.59 -0.34
C THR A 99 -0.47 -19.67 -0.82
N ALA A 100 0.41 -18.86 -0.24
CA ALA A 100 1.85 -18.93 -0.43
C ALA A 100 2.53 -19.49 0.82
N ASP A 101 3.81 -19.84 0.68
CA ASP A 101 4.70 -20.13 1.79
C ASP A 101 4.90 -18.86 2.65
N ASP A 102 5.16 -19.05 3.94
CA ASP A 102 5.44 -17.99 4.91
C ASP A 102 6.65 -17.15 4.51
N SER A 103 7.52 -17.65 3.61
CA SER A 103 8.65 -16.89 3.08
C SER A 103 8.27 -15.55 2.43
N ILE A 104 7.00 -15.38 2.01
CA ILE A 104 6.51 -14.09 1.49
C ILE A 104 6.42 -13.01 2.58
N LEU A 105 6.21 -13.41 3.84
CA LEU A 105 6.20 -12.51 5.00
C LEU A 105 7.58 -11.95 5.30
N GLU A 106 8.63 -12.72 5.01
CA GLU A 106 10.02 -12.30 5.21
C GLU A 106 10.48 -11.25 4.19
N GLU A 107 9.64 -10.91 3.20
CA GLU A 107 9.97 -9.98 2.13
C GLU A 107 9.10 -8.72 2.09
N GLU A 108 7.92 -8.73 2.73
CA GLU A 108 6.98 -7.60 2.67
C GLU A 108 6.66 -7.04 4.07
N TYR A 109 7.60 -6.24 4.58
CA TYR A 109 7.50 -5.58 5.88
C TYR A 109 6.37 -4.54 5.95
N THR A 110 5.85 -4.04 4.82
CA THR A 110 4.73 -3.09 4.89
C THR A 110 3.41 -3.74 5.26
N LEU A 111 3.30 -5.06 5.14
CA LEU A 111 2.19 -5.78 5.76
C LEU A 111 2.23 -5.62 7.29
N GLU A 112 3.40 -5.83 7.89
CA GLU A 112 3.61 -5.69 9.33
C GLU A 112 3.35 -4.24 9.78
N LEU A 113 3.87 -3.24 9.06
CA LEU A 113 3.54 -1.83 9.31
C LEU A 113 2.04 -1.54 9.19
N ALA A 114 1.37 -2.05 8.15
CA ALA A 114 -0.07 -1.86 8.01
C ALA A 114 -0.84 -2.46 9.20
N THR A 115 -0.44 -3.63 9.70
CA THR A 115 -1.09 -4.26 10.86
C THR A 115 -1.01 -3.41 12.12
N LEU A 116 0.12 -2.71 12.34
CA LEU A 116 0.30 -1.80 13.47
C LEU A 116 -0.71 -0.66 13.42
N PHE A 117 -0.86 -0.01 12.26
CA PHE A 117 -1.82 1.07 12.09
C PHE A 117 -3.28 0.57 12.16
N ILE A 118 -3.58 -0.62 11.62
CA ILE A 118 -4.92 -1.24 11.72
C ILE A 118 -5.26 -1.58 13.18
N SER A 119 -4.33 -2.12 13.95
CA SER A 119 -4.56 -2.46 15.37
C SER A 119 -4.98 -1.23 16.19
N LYS A 120 -4.44 -0.05 15.83
CA LYS A 120 -4.80 1.24 16.41
C LYS A 120 -6.19 1.71 15.95
N LEU A 121 -6.58 1.43 14.72
CA LEU A 121 -7.91 1.73 14.18
C LEU A 121 -8.98 0.90 14.87
N ASP A 122 -8.83 -0.42 14.82
CA ASP A 122 -9.74 -1.41 15.38
C ASP A 122 -9.06 -2.80 15.39
N SER A 123 -8.69 -3.25 16.58
CA SER A 123 -8.04 -4.56 16.79
C SER A 123 -8.94 -5.77 16.54
N SER A 124 -10.25 -5.57 16.35
CA SER A 124 -11.18 -6.65 15.97
C SER A 124 -11.26 -6.89 14.46
N SER A 125 -10.60 -6.05 13.67
CA SER A 125 -10.61 -6.13 12.21
C SER A 125 -9.86 -7.36 11.69
N ILE A 126 -10.29 -7.82 10.51
CA ILE A 126 -9.62 -8.87 9.76
C ILE A 126 -8.77 -8.22 8.67
N LEU A 127 -7.57 -8.75 8.45
CA LEU A 127 -6.68 -8.37 7.37
C LEU A 127 -6.62 -9.49 6.31
N LEU A 128 -6.90 -9.15 5.06
CA LEU A 128 -6.71 -10.06 3.92
C LEU A 128 -5.51 -9.55 3.12
N PRO A 129 -4.30 -10.09 3.33
CA PRO A 129 -3.15 -9.73 2.52
C PRO A 129 -3.26 -10.36 1.13
N ILE A 130 -2.95 -9.61 0.07
CA ILE A 130 -2.92 -10.07 -1.31
C ILE A 130 -1.62 -9.59 -1.94
N PHE A 131 -0.71 -10.51 -2.22
CA PHE A 131 0.52 -10.20 -2.94
C PHE A 131 0.33 -10.50 -4.42
N THR A 132 0.97 -9.69 -5.26
CA THR A 132 0.72 -9.73 -6.70
C THR A 132 2.00 -9.78 -7.51
N ALA A 133 1.98 -10.61 -8.55
CA ALA A 133 3.04 -10.80 -9.54
C ALA A 133 2.47 -10.53 -10.94
N LEU A 134 1.92 -9.34 -11.15
CA LEU A 134 1.16 -9.04 -12.36
C LEU A 134 2.11 -8.76 -13.53
N GLU A 135 2.01 -9.54 -14.60
CA GLU A 135 2.74 -9.34 -15.84
C GLU A 135 1.81 -8.93 -16.98
N PHE A 136 0.66 -9.60 -17.09
CA PHE A 136 -0.23 -9.54 -18.24
C PHE A 136 -1.58 -8.87 -17.95
N SER A 137 -2.22 -8.36 -19.00
CA SER A 137 -3.51 -7.65 -18.89
C SER A 137 -4.64 -8.51 -18.30
N ASP A 138 -4.63 -9.82 -18.54
CA ASP A 138 -5.65 -10.73 -18.01
C ASP A 138 -5.52 -10.93 -16.50
N GLU A 139 -4.32 -10.76 -15.94
CA GLU A 139 -4.06 -10.85 -14.50
C GLU A 139 -4.55 -9.60 -13.77
N ILE A 140 -4.37 -8.43 -14.40
CA ILE A 140 -4.97 -7.18 -13.93
C ILE A 140 -6.50 -7.30 -13.91
N LYS A 141 -7.12 -7.95 -14.91
CA LYS A 141 -8.57 -8.22 -14.91
C LYS A 141 -8.97 -9.19 -13.80
N LYS A 142 -8.18 -10.24 -13.53
CA LYS A 142 -8.42 -11.17 -12.41
C LYS A 142 -8.39 -10.42 -11.07
N LEU A 143 -7.37 -9.60 -10.84
CA LEU A 143 -7.27 -8.77 -9.63
C LEU A 143 -8.48 -7.82 -9.51
N LYS A 144 -8.85 -7.15 -10.59
CA LYS A 144 -10.03 -6.27 -10.63
C LYS A 144 -11.33 -7.00 -10.29
N SER A 145 -11.50 -8.23 -10.79
CA SER A 145 -12.65 -9.07 -10.46
C SER A 145 -12.65 -9.46 -8.99
N LEU A 146 -11.48 -9.79 -8.43
CA LEU A 146 -11.33 -10.12 -7.02
C LEU A 146 -11.67 -8.92 -6.13
N ILE A 147 -11.14 -7.73 -6.43
CA ILE A 147 -11.44 -6.48 -5.70
C ILE A 147 -12.95 -6.23 -5.67
N ARG A 148 -13.64 -6.38 -6.81
CA ARG A 148 -15.10 -6.23 -6.88
C ARG A 148 -15.86 -7.23 -6.03
N SER A 149 -15.39 -8.48 -5.97
CA SER A 149 -16.02 -9.51 -5.14
C SER A 149 -15.82 -9.29 -3.64
N LEU A 150 -14.75 -8.58 -3.27
CA LEU A 150 -14.41 -8.27 -1.89
C LEU A 150 -15.04 -6.96 -1.40
N ASP A 151 -15.46 -6.05 -2.29
CA ASP A 151 -16.14 -4.81 -1.87
C ASP A 151 -17.61 -5.08 -1.47
N ASP A 152 -17.80 -5.46 -0.20
CA ASP A 152 -19.09 -5.70 0.45
C ASP A 152 -19.64 -4.46 1.20
N GLY A 153 -18.99 -3.30 1.06
CA GLY A 153 -19.33 -2.07 1.77
C GLY A 153 -18.76 -1.95 3.19
N ASP A 154 -18.29 -3.05 3.76
CA ASP A 154 -17.61 -3.14 5.07
C ASP A 154 -16.14 -3.58 4.92
N THR A 155 -15.61 -3.37 3.70
CA THR A 155 -14.24 -3.62 3.31
C THR A 155 -13.56 -2.32 2.88
N SER A 156 -12.36 -2.10 3.39
CA SER A 156 -11.44 -1.03 2.95
C SER A 156 -10.17 -1.64 2.36
N PHE A 157 -9.55 -0.95 1.42
CA PHE A 157 -8.37 -1.41 0.68
C PHE A 157 -7.16 -0.54 1.01
N ILE A 158 -6.03 -1.21 1.22
CA ILE A 158 -4.73 -0.61 1.48
C ILE A 158 -3.80 -1.10 0.38
N ILE A 159 -3.26 -0.20 -0.43
CA ILE A 159 -2.35 -0.53 -1.53
C ILE A 159 -0.94 -0.14 -1.10
N SER A 160 -0.01 -1.09 -1.05
CA SER A 160 1.41 -0.81 -0.88
C SER A 160 2.04 -0.50 -2.23
N ALA A 161 2.48 0.75 -2.45
CA ALA A 161 3.05 1.18 -3.71
C ALA A 161 3.91 2.45 -3.57
N ASN A 162 5.10 2.42 -4.17
CA ASN A 162 5.89 3.61 -4.47
C ASN A 162 5.53 4.15 -5.88
N PHE A 163 5.54 5.48 -6.05
CA PHE A 163 5.10 6.16 -7.29
C PHE A 163 6.19 6.47 -8.30
N SER A 164 7.42 6.07 -8.01
CA SER A 164 8.54 6.26 -8.91
C SER A 164 9.60 5.21 -8.58
N GLU A 165 10.32 4.77 -9.61
CA GLU A 165 11.59 4.05 -9.50
C GLU A 165 12.77 4.95 -9.92
N GLU A 166 12.48 6.18 -10.33
CA GLU A 166 13.48 7.16 -10.78
C GLU A 166 14.30 7.69 -9.60
N THR A 167 15.62 7.73 -9.80
CA THR A 167 16.57 8.19 -8.77
C THR A 167 16.82 9.70 -8.82
N ASN A 168 16.48 10.34 -9.95
CA ASN A 168 16.47 11.79 -10.05
C ASN A 168 15.20 12.38 -9.41
N ASN A 169 15.37 13.18 -8.35
CA ASN A 169 14.28 13.72 -7.55
C ASN A 169 13.24 14.54 -8.34
N GLU A 170 13.67 15.45 -9.22
CA GLU A 170 12.75 16.29 -9.99
C GLU A 170 11.92 15.44 -10.94
N LYS A 171 12.56 14.50 -11.64
CA LYS A 171 11.86 13.59 -12.54
C LYS A 171 10.94 12.63 -11.78
N ALA A 172 11.36 12.12 -10.62
CA ALA A 172 10.52 11.29 -9.75
C ALA A 172 9.26 12.04 -9.29
N LYS A 173 9.41 13.33 -8.94
CA LYS A 173 8.30 14.21 -8.57
C LYS A 173 7.34 14.45 -9.75
N GLU A 174 7.86 14.72 -10.94
CA GLU A 174 7.04 14.89 -12.15
C GLU A 174 6.28 13.61 -12.50
N MET A 175 6.93 12.45 -12.42
CA MET A 175 6.30 11.14 -12.67
C MET A 175 5.21 10.84 -11.63
N ALA A 176 5.47 11.09 -10.34
CA ALA A 176 4.47 10.93 -9.29
C ALA A 176 3.26 11.86 -9.49
N LYS A 177 3.49 13.15 -9.81
CA LYS A 177 2.39 14.09 -10.13
C LYS A 177 1.58 13.62 -11.33
N THR A 178 2.26 13.11 -12.36
CA THR A 178 1.60 12.59 -13.56
C THR A 178 0.78 11.34 -13.27
N LEU A 179 1.30 10.40 -12.47
CA LEU A 179 0.57 9.22 -12.02
C LEU A 179 -0.71 9.60 -11.26
N ILE A 180 -0.59 10.53 -10.31
CA ILE A 180 -1.74 11.03 -9.54
C ILE A 180 -2.78 11.67 -10.46
N GLN A 181 -2.33 12.51 -11.42
CA GLN A 181 -3.22 13.11 -12.38
C GLN A 181 -3.92 12.05 -13.24
N SER A 182 -3.19 11.03 -13.71
CA SER A 182 -3.75 9.92 -14.49
C SER A 182 -4.75 9.10 -13.67
N LEU A 183 -4.51 8.87 -12.38
CA LEU A 183 -5.48 8.25 -11.47
C LEU A 183 -6.77 9.08 -11.35
N ASN A 184 -6.64 10.38 -11.10
CA ASN A 184 -7.77 11.30 -10.97
C ASN A 184 -8.60 11.39 -12.26
N GLU A 185 -7.92 11.36 -13.41
CA GLU A 185 -8.53 11.43 -14.73
C GLU A 185 -8.93 10.05 -15.27
N GLN A 186 -8.71 8.99 -14.50
CA GLN A 186 -9.00 7.60 -14.85
C GLN A 186 -8.36 7.17 -16.19
N LYS A 187 -7.17 7.71 -16.48
CA LYS A 187 -6.37 7.38 -17.67
C LYS A 187 -5.75 5.99 -17.55
N PRO A 188 -5.57 5.25 -18.67
CA PRO A 188 -4.90 3.96 -18.66
C PRO A 188 -3.44 4.07 -18.18
N LEU A 189 -3.12 3.49 -17.03
CA LEU A 189 -1.81 3.64 -16.39
C LEU A 189 -0.73 2.76 -17.04
N VAL A 190 -1.10 1.54 -17.44
CA VAL A 190 -0.17 0.59 -18.08
C VAL A 190 0.40 1.14 -19.40
N ASP A 191 -0.36 1.96 -20.12
CA ASP A 191 0.11 2.58 -21.36
C ASP A 191 1.08 3.74 -21.08
N ASP A 192 0.85 4.50 -20.01
CA ASP A 192 1.74 5.58 -19.57
C ASP A 192 3.05 5.01 -19.01
N GLU A 193 2.99 3.90 -18.28
CA GLU A 193 4.16 3.14 -17.78
C GLU A 193 5.05 2.66 -18.94
N LYS A 194 4.46 2.00 -19.95
CA LYS A 194 5.19 1.51 -21.13
C LYS A 194 5.88 2.62 -21.92
N LYS A 195 5.35 3.84 -21.88
CA LYS A 195 5.93 5.01 -22.53
C LYS A 195 6.98 5.71 -21.66
N GLY A 196 7.21 5.25 -20.44
CA GLY A 196 8.11 5.87 -19.47
C GLY A 196 7.61 7.21 -18.94
N ILE A 197 6.29 7.48 -19.03
CA ILE A 197 5.67 8.71 -18.52
C ILE A 197 5.50 8.64 -17.00
N ILE A 198 5.24 7.43 -16.49
CA ILE A 198 5.13 7.09 -15.06
C ILE A 198 5.93 5.81 -14.80
N SER A 199 6.27 5.56 -13.54
CA SER A 199 6.94 4.34 -13.07
C SER A 199 6.51 4.04 -11.63
N GLY A 200 6.78 2.85 -11.14
CA GLY A 200 6.42 2.46 -9.77
C GLY A 200 5.89 1.04 -9.69
N CYS A 201 6.29 0.36 -8.62
CA CYS A 201 5.97 -1.05 -8.37
C CYS A 201 4.47 -1.36 -8.25
N GLY A 202 3.62 -0.35 -8.00
CA GLY A 202 2.18 -0.52 -7.81
C GLY A 202 1.32 -0.24 -9.05
N ILE A 203 1.88 0.14 -10.20
CA ILE A 203 1.09 0.65 -11.34
C ILE A 203 0.00 -0.34 -11.79
N LYS A 204 0.34 -1.62 -11.93
CA LYS A 204 -0.62 -2.64 -12.39
C LYS A 204 -1.71 -2.92 -11.36
N ILE A 205 -1.41 -2.80 -10.07
CA ILE A 205 -2.40 -2.85 -8.99
C ILE A 205 -3.34 -1.65 -9.12
N LEU A 206 -2.79 -0.44 -9.25
CA LEU A 206 -3.55 0.79 -9.43
C LEU A 206 -4.45 0.76 -10.67
N GLU A 207 -3.99 0.17 -11.78
CA GLU A 207 -4.80 -0.05 -12.98
C GLU A 207 -6.01 -0.96 -12.70
N ALA A 208 -5.87 -1.98 -11.84
CA ALA A 208 -6.99 -2.84 -11.44
C ALA A 208 -8.07 -2.07 -10.66
N PHE A 209 -7.66 -1.07 -9.88
CA PHE A 209 -8.56 -0.18 -9.14
C PHE A 209 -9.22 0.90 -10.02
N ARG A 210 -8.63 1.21 -11.18
CA ARG A 210 -9.16 2.22 -12.10
C ARG A 210 -10.62 1.94 -12.48
N ASN A 211 -11.44 2.99 -12.46
CA ASN A 211 -12.89 2.97 -12.67
C ASN A 211 -13.71 2.16 -11.63
N LEU A 212 -13.12 1.70 -10.53
CA LEU A 212 -13.88 1.14 -9.40
C LEU A 212 -14.28 2.22 -8.39
N TYR A 213 -13.40 3.20 -8.19
CA TYR A 213 -13.58 4.26 -7.21
C TYR A 213 -13.39 5.62 -7.89
N SER A 214 -14.30 6.55 -7.60
CA SER A 214 -14.32 7.91 -8.15
C SER A 214 -13.32 8.85 -7.48
N SER A 215 -12.75 8.46 -6.34
CA SER A 215 -11.77 9.22 -5.57
C SER A 215 -10.76 8.25 -4.95
N PHE A 216 -9.48 8.47 -5.23
CA PHE A 216 -8.37 7.83 -4.52
C PHE A 216 -7.77 8.87 -3.60
N ILE A 217 -7.55 8.54 -2.32
CA ILE A 217 -6.63 9.35 -1.53
C ILE A 217 -5.25 8.74 -1.69
N VAL A 218 -4.35 9.53 -2.28
CA VAL A 218 -3.09 9.09 -2.87
C VAL A 218 -1.95 9.68 -2.06
N PHE A 219 -1.17 8.83 -1.39
CA PHE A 219 -0.01 9.24 -0.59
C PHE A 219 1.21 8.45 -1.06
N GLY A 220 2.29 9.14 -1.41
CA GLY A 220 3.55 8.46 -1.75
C GLY A 220 4.55 9.37 -2.43
N ILE A 221 5.81 9.34 -1.98
CA ILE A 221 7.05 9.25 -2.77
C ILE A 221 8.09 8.43 -1.94
N GLN A 222 9.20 8.05 -2.58
CA GLN A 222 10.31 7.15 -2.23
C GLN A 222 11.48 7.81 -1.42
N ASP A 223 12.30 6.92 -0.84
CA ASP A 223 13.52 7.01 -0.01
C ASP A 223 14.63 8.04 -0.39
N GLY A 224 15.37 8.53 0.63
CA GLY A 224 16.74 9.07 0.48
C GLY A 224 17.07 10.49 1.02
N SER A 225 17.23 10.67 2.33
CA SER A 225 17.92 11.82 3.01
C SER A 225 17.50 13.26 2.62
N ASN A 226 16.74 13.90 3.51
CA ASN A 226 16.23 15.29 3.51
C ASN A 226 14.85 15.48 2.86
N PHE A 227 13.80 15.49 3.68
CA PHE A 227 12.40 15.66 3.26
C PHE A 227 11.98 17.15 3.25
N THR A 228 11.21 17.56 2.25
CA THR A 228 10.37 18.76 2.32
C THR A 228 8.90 18.35 2.38
N ASN A 229 8.23 18.77 3.44
CA ASN A 229 6.84 18.42 3.75
C ASN A 229 5.89 19.27 2.91
N ASN A 230 5.73 18.95 1.64
CA ASN A 230 4.77 19.63 0.78
C ASN A 230 3.49 18.79 0.65
N ILE A 231 2.47 19.19 1.41
CA ILE A 231 1.08 18.77 1.16
C ILE A 231 0.60 19.57 -0.05
N GLU A 232 0.39 18.92 -1.19
CA GLU A 232 -0.24 19.53 -2.34
C GLU A 232 -1.68 18.98 -2.45
N GLU A 233 -2.67 19.85 -2.59
CA GLU A 233 -4.04 19.40 -2.86
C GLU A 233 -4.27 19.42 -4.38
N ILE A 234 -4.55 18.26 -4.99
CA ILE A 234 -4.92 18.18 -6.41
C ILE A 234 -6.34 17.65 -6.52
N LYS A 235 -7.26 18.52 -6.96
CA LYS A 235 -8.65 18.19 -7.32
C LYS A 235 -9.45 17.43 -6.23
N GLY A 236 -9.31 17.82 -4.96
CA GLY A 236 -10.07 17.25 -3.85
C GLY A 236 -9.51 15.95 -3.27
N ASN A 237 -8.34 15.51 -3.72
CA ASN A 237 -7.55 14.45 -3.08
C ASN A 237 -6.41 15.11 -2.29
N ILE A 238 -6.27 14.70 -1.02
CA ILE A 238 -5.12 15.09 -0.18
C ILE A 238 -3.92 14.29 -0.68
N ILE A 239 -2.88 14.98 -1.14
CA ILE A 239 -1.63 14.35 -1.57
C ILE A 239 -0.54 14.75 -0.61
N HIS A 240 0.12 13.74 -0.07
CA HIS A 240 1.38 13.91 0.66
C HIS A 240 2.49 13.35 -0.21
N LEU A 241 3.36 14.24 -0.69
CA LEU A 241 4.58 13.89 -1.42
C LEU A 241 5.70 13.75 -0.38
N ALA A 242 5.84 12.55 0.19
CA ALA A 242 6.97 12.22 1.05
C ALA A 242 8.16 11.86 0.16
N GLY A 243 9.01 12.83 -0.21
CA GLY A 243 10.20 12.56 -1.01
C GLY A 243 11.41 13.32 -0.49
N ALA A 244 12.59 12.85 -0.85
CA ALA A 244 13.82 13.60 -0.68
C ALA A 244 13.84 14.83 -1.59
N PHE A 245 14.00 16.03 -1.03
CA PHE A 245 14.23 17.26 -1.78
C PHE A 245 15.51 17.87 -1.23
N ASN A 246 16.61 17.67 -1.96
CA ASN A 246 17.78 18.51 -1.80
C ASN A 246 17.61 19.68 -2.77
N ASP A 247 17.54 20.90 -2.23
CA ASP A 247 17.77 22.13 -2.99
C ASP A 247 19.20 22.16 -3.58
#